data_AF-A0A2L2YG52-F1
#
_entry.id   AF-A0A2L2YG52-F1
#
_cell.length_a   1.000
_cell.length_b   1.000
_cell.length_c   1.000
_cell.angle_alpha   90.00
_cell.angle_beta   90.00
_cell.angle_gamma   90.00
#
_symmetry.space_group_name_H-M   'P 1'
#
loop_
_entity.id
_entity.type
_entity.pdbx_description
1 polymer ?
#
loop_
_entity_poly.entity_id
_entity_poly.type
_entity_poly.pdbx_seq_one_letter_code
_entity_poly.pdbx_strand_id
1 'polypeptide(L)' 'KGTIHFTQEEGDGPVTVTGDIENLSEGLHGFHIHDFGDNTNGCISAGAHFNPHGNEHGAPNDDESEFDR' A
#
# COMPACT_ATOMS: atom_id res chain seq x y z
N LYS A 1 6.97 -2.07 -13.60
CA LYS A 1 6.50 -3.48 -13.49
C LYS A 1 7.15 -4.05 -12.25
N GLY A 2 6.48 -4.92 -11.51
CA GLY A 2 7.04 -5.51 -10.32
C GLY A 2 6.15 -6.62 -9.80
N THR A 3 6.61 -7.28 -8.73
CA THR A 3 5.82 -8.26 -7.98
C THR A 3 5.99 -7.97 -6.51
N ILE A 4 4.88 -7.92 -5.78
CA ILE A 4 4.86 -7.77 -4.32
C ILE A 4 4.19 -9.00 -3.72
N HIS A 5 4.79 -9.52 -2.66
CA HIS A 5 4.35 -10.66 -1.89
C HIS A 5 3.96 -10.20 -0.49
N PHE A 6 2.83 -10.71 -0.01
CA PHE A 6 2.33 -10.50 1.34
C PHE A 6 2.28 -11.86 2.04
N THR A 7 2.91 -11.96 3.20
CA THR A 7 2.89 -13.17 4.03
C THR A 7 2.47 -12.81 5.45
N GLN A 8 1.49 -13.54 5.97
CA GLN A 8 1.03 -13.45 7.34
C GLN A 8 1.02 -14.87 7.93
N GLU A 9 1.96 -15.17 8.80
CA GLU A 9 2.16 -16.54 9.33
C GLU A 9 1.12 -16.89 10.41
N GLU A 10 0.63 -15.89 11.14
CA GLU A 10 -0.32 -16.02 12.24
C GLU A 10 -1.51 -15.08 11.99
N GLY A 11 -2.75 -15.52 12.28
CA GLY A 11 -3.97 -14.78 11.89
C GLY A 11 -4.05 -13.33 12.38
N ASP A 12 -3.53 -13.06 13.58
CA ASP A 12 -3.45 -11.71 14.17
C ASP A 12 -2.02 -11.15 14.18
N GLY A 13 -1.08 -11.83 13.51
CA GLY A 13 0.32 -11.44 13.42
C GLY A 13 0.57 -10.36 12.36
N PRO A 14 1.76 -9.74 12.34
CA PRO A 14 2.12 -8.73 11.35
C PRO A 14 2.20 -9.34 9.93
N VAL A 15 1.94 -8.51 8.93
CA VAL A 15 2.16 -8.85 7.52
C VAL A 15 3.59 -8.48 7.12
N THR A 16 4.31 -9.44 6.56
CA THR A 16 5.60 -9.21 5.90
C THR A 16 5.35 -8.88 4.43
N VAL A 17 5.89 -7.75 3.96
CA VAL A 17 5.79 -7.30 2.57
C VAL A 17 7.17 -7.36 1.92
N THR A 18 7.31 -8.14 0.85
CA THR A 18 8.56 -8.28 0.09
C THR A 18 8.31 -8.20 -1.41
N GLY A 19 9.32 -7.85 -2.19
CA GLY A 19 9.20 -7.84 -3.65
C GLY A 19 10.15 -6.86 -4.32
N ASP A 20 9.98 -6.75 -5.63
CA ASP A 20 10.85 -5.96 -6.51
C ASP A 20 10.00 -5.16 -7.50
N ILE A 21 10.36 -3.89 -7.69
CA ILE A 21 9.75 -2.99 -8.67
C ILE A 21 10.86 -2.41 -9.55
N GLU A 22 10.71 -2.56 -10.87
CA GLU A 22 11.71 -2.15 -11.85
C GLU A 22 11.27 -0.90 -12.63
N ASN A 23 12.27 -0.20 -13.17
CA ASN A 23 12.13 0.99 -14.03
C ASN A 23 11.52 2.21 -13.31
N LEU A 24 11.83 2.38 -12.03
CA LEU A 24 11.58 3.60 -11.29
C LEU A 24 12.69 4.62 -11.57
N SER A 25 12.34 5.90 -11.59
CA SER A 25 13.36 6.97 -11.56
C SER A 25 14.09 6.95 -10.22
N GLU A 26 15.30 7.50 -10.17
CA GLU A 26 16.00 7.67 -8.90
C GLU A 26 15.19 8.55 -7.93
N GLY A 27 15.09 8.13 -6.67
CA GLY A 27 14.35 8.84 -5.62
C GLY A 27 13.47 7.93 -4.77
N LEU A 28 12.76 8.54 -3.83
CA LEU A 28 11.71 7.90 -3.05
C LEU A 28 10.40 7.88 -3.85
N HIS A 29 9.67 6.77 -3.77
CA HIS A 29 8.38 6.59 -4.45
C HIS A 29 7.36 6.11 -3.44
N GLY A 30 6.16 6.67 -3.50
CA GLY A 30 5.04 6.17 -2.72
C GLY A 30 4.61 4.76 -3.13
N PHE A 31 4.11 4.02 -2.17
CA PHE A 31 3.65 2.65 -2.17
C PHE A 31 2.44 2.51 -1.24
N HIS A 32 1.25 2.41 -1.85
CA HIS A 32 -0.03 2.42 -1.16
C HIS A 32 -0.85 1.16 -1.42
N ILE A 33 -1.72 0.81 -0.48
CA ILE A 33 -2.85 -0.09 -0.73
C ILE A 33 -4.09 0.78 -0.96
N HIS A 34 -4.75 0.58 -2.10
CA HIS A 34 -5.96 1.30 -2.46
C HIS A 34 -7.21 0.51 -2.05
N ASP A 35 -8.33 1.23 -1.89
CA ASP A 35 -9.59 0.70 -1.39
C ASP A 35 -10.23 -0.34 -2.33
N PHE A 36 -10.04 -0.19 -3.64
CA PHE A 36 -10.63 -1.09 -4.64
C PHE A 36 -9.58 -1.84 -5.44
N GLY A 37 -9.80 -3.15 -5.61
CA GLY A 37 -9.11 -3.97 -6.60
C GLY A 37 -9.63 -3.79 -8.03
N ASP A 38 -10.06 -2.57 -8.39
CA ASP A 38 -10.63 -2.26 -9.69
C ASP A 38 -9.59 -1.58 -10.60
N ASN A 39 -9.29 -2.23 -11.73
CA ASN A 39 -8.36 -1.75 -12.74
C ASN A 39 -9.04 -1.44 -14.09
N THR A 40 -10.37 -1.31 -14.13
CA THR A 40 -11.14 -1.12 -15.39
C THR A 40 -10.82 0.19 -16.11
N ASN A 41 -10.42 1.23 -15.38
CA ASN A 41 -9.90 2.49 -15.94
C ASN A 41 -8.44 2.73 -15.50
N GLY A 42 -7.63 1.67 -15.52
CA GLY A 42 -6.28 1.69 -14.95
C GLY A 42 -6.30 1.99 -13.45
N CYS A 43 -5.22 2.57 -12.92
CA CYS A 43 -5.08 2.82 -11.48
C CYS A 43 -6.05 3.88 -10.93
N ILE A 44 -6.71 4.66 -11.79
CA ILE A 44 -7.71 5.66 -11.36
C ILE A 44 -8.90 4.97 -10.69
N SER A 45 -9.29 3.80 -11.19
CA SER A 45 -10.40 3.02 -10.62
C SER A 45 -10.06 2.38 -9.27
N ALA A 46 -8.79 2.33 -8.86
CA ALA A 46 -8.39 1.77 -7.58
C ALA A 46 -8.93 2.59 -6.39
N GLY A 47 -9.30 3.86 -6.61
CA GLY A 47 -9.91 4.71 -5.61
C GLY A 47 -8.89 5.37 -4.67
N ALA A 48 -9.34 5.74 -3.47
CA ALA A 48 -8.49 6.33 -2.44
C ALA A 48 -7.61 5.27 -1.75
N HIS A 49 -6.75 5.71 -0.82
CA HIS A 49 -6.06 4.78 0.08
C HIS A 49 -7.09 3.98 0.88
N PHE A 50 -6.79 2.70 1.11
CA PHE A 50 -7.59 1.87 1.99
C PHE A 50 -7.55 2.47 3.41
N ASN A 51 -8.68 2.98 3.87
CA ASN A 51 -8.79 3.73 5.12
C ASN A 51 -10.05 3.30 5.89
N PRO A 52 -10.05 2.10 6.49
CA PRO A 52 -11.22 1.56 7.18
C PRO A 52 -11.59 2.33 8.46
N HIS A 53 -10.67 3.14 8.99
CA HIS A 53 -10.83 3.87 10.26
C HIS A 53 -11.10 5.37 10.07
N GLY A 54 -10.96 5.90 8.86
CA GLY A 54 -11.19 7.30 8.53
C GLY A 54 -10.11 8.24 9.07
N ASN A 55 -8.87 7.78 9.27
CA ASN A 55 -7.79 8.63 9.77
C ASN A 55 -7.22 9.53 8.67
N GLU A 56 -6.51 10.57 9.08
CA GLU A 56 -5.69 11.38 8.16
C GLU A 56 -4.53 10.56 7.63
N HIS A 57 -4.00 10.92 6.47
CA HIS A 57 -2.86 10.25 5.88
C HIS A 57 -1.54 10.55 6.59
N GLY A 58 -0.64 9.57 6.71
CA GLY A 58 0.70 9.83 7.23
C GLY A 58 1.61 8.60 7.25
N ALA A 59 2.72 8.68 7.95
CA ALA A 59 3.81 7.73 7.79
C ALA A 59 3.50 6.36 8.42
N PRO A 60 4.25 5.31 8.07
CA PRO A 60 4.03 3.94 8.54
C PRO A 60 4.11 3.72 10.05
N ASN A 61 4.80 4.63 10.72
CA ASN A 61 5.10 4.57 12.15
C ASN A 61 4.44 5.75 12.89
N ASP A 62 3.51 6.45 12.24
CA ASP A 62 2.71 7.49 12.90
C ASP A 62 1.51 6.81 13.57
N ASP A 63 1.41 6.93 14.89
CA ASP A 63 0.43 6.19 15.70
C ASP A 63 -1.05 6.58 15.42
N GLU A 64 -1.29 7.72 14.74
CA GLU A 64 -2.61 8.34 14.55
C GLU A 64 -2.94 8.62 13.06
N SER A 65 -2.17 8.07 12.11
CA SER A 65 -2.40 8.32 10.67
C SER A 65 -2.37 7.05 9.83
N GLU A 66 -3.10 7.07 8.70
CA GLU A 66 -3.15 5.98 7.73
C GLU A 66 -1.86 5.90 6.91
N PHE A 67 -1.33 4.69 6.87
CA PHE A 67 -0.07 4.28 6.24
C PHE A 67 0.11 4.78 4.80
N ASP A 68 1.03 5.74 4.65
CA ASP A 68 1.70 6.20 3.43
C ASP A 68 3.10 5.55 3.41
N ARG A 69 3.38 4.61 2.52
CA ARG A 69 4.79 4.35 2.13
C ARG A 69 5.06 4.94 0.79
#